data_AF-A0A938UNC1-F1
#
_entry.id   AF-A0A938UNC1-F1
#
_cell.length_a   1.000
_cell.length_b   1.000
_cell.length_c   1.000
_cell.angle_alpha   90.00
_cell.angle_beta   90.00
_cell.angle_gamma   90.00
#
_symmetry.space_group_name_H-M   'P 1'
#
loop_
_entity.id
_entity.type
_entity.pdbx_description
1 polymer ?
#
loop_
_entity_poly.entity_id
_entity_poly.type
_entity_poly.pdbx_seq_one_letter_code
_entity_poly.pdbx_strand_id
1 'polypeptide(L)'
;EDPAVVVLDAGGRWAVSLLSGHEGGANSLAIRVANLLGAEPIVTTTTEALKSVIVGIGCRRGTPAERIVAAVQTALADAGIALDEVRLLASADVKAAEAGLLAAAVALGVPVRFIAAAEIRASLRDFSHSDFVKKKVNLPAVAEPAALLAGRRTRFVCRKKRINGITIALAREGFSWSESAPEVP
;
A
#
# COMPACT_ATOMS: atom_id res chain seq x y z
N GLU A 1 6.49 -17.20 -23.60
CA GLU A 1 6.54 -16.75 -22.20
C GLU A 1 5.49 -17.52 -21.42
N ASP A 2 5.81 -17.91 -20.19
CA ASP A 2 4.87 -18.59 -19.31
C ASP A 2 3.84 -17.60 -18.75
N PRO A 3 2.55 -17.96 -18.65
CA PRO A 3 1.52 -17.04 -18.18
C PRO A 3 1.68 -16.70 -16.70
N ALA A 4 1.24 -15.50 -16.30
CA ALA A 4 1.03 -15.15 -14.90
C ALA A 4 -0.03 -16.06 -14.28
N VAL A 5 0.32 -16.77 -13.20
CA VAL A 5 -0.63 -17.64 -12.48
C VAL A 5 -0.79 -17.17 -11.04
N VAL A 6 -2.03 -16.97 -10.62
CA VAL A 6 -2.42 -16.64 -9.25
C VAL A 6 -3.36 -17.72 -8.73
N VAL A 7 -3.07 -18.25 -7.53
CA VAL A 7 -3.91 -19.22 -6.84
C VAL A 7 -4.79 -18.49 -5.83
N LEU A 8 -6.06 -18.87 -5.81
CA LEU A 8 -7.03 -18.44 -4.80
C LEU A 8 -7.40 -19.63 -3.92
N ASP A 9 -7.59 -19.38 -2.63
CA ASP A 9 -8.31 -20.36 -1.80
C ASP A 9 -9.82 -20.25 -2.04
N ALA A 10 -10.56 -21.32 -1.78
CA ALA A 10 -12.01 -21.37 -2.01
C ALA A 10 -12.80 -20.30 -1.22
N GLY A 11 -12.23 -19.79 -0.12
CA GLY A 11 -12.83 -18.72 0.67
C GLY A 11 -12.52 -17.31 0.19
N GLY A 12 -11.67 -17.13 -0.84
CA GLY A 12 -11.26 -15.82 -1.34
C GLY A 12 -10.45 -15.00 -0.33
N ARG A 13 -9.78 -15.65 0.62
CA ARG A 13 -8.96 -15.01 1.66
C ARG A 13 -7.55 -14.70 1.17
N TRP A 14 -7.01 -15.49 0.24
CA TRP A 14 -5.62 -15.41 -0.21
C TRP A 14 -5.56 -15.34 -1.74
N ALA A 15 -4.71 -14.46 -2.25
CA ALA A 15 -4.31 -14.42 -3.66
C ALA A 15 -2.80 -14.61 -3.79
N VAL A 16 -2.37 -15.82 -4.14
CA VAL A 16 -0.96 -16.24 -4.11
C VAL A 16 -0.34 -16.17 -5.50
N SER A 17 0.72 -15.39 -5.67
CA SER A 17 1.55 -15.37 -6.89
C SER A 17 2.28 -16.72 -7.03
N LEU A 18 1.94 -17.53 -8.04
CA LEU A 18 2.43 -18.91 -8.19
C LEU A 18 3.52 -19.05 -9.26
N LEU A 19 3.29 -18.50 -10.46
CA LEU A 19 4.17 -18.64 -11.62
C LEU A 19 4.29 -17.31 -12.34
N SER A 20 5.47 -17.04 -12.91
CA SER A 20 5.74 -15.82 -13.70
C SER A 20 5.59 -14.55 -12.85
N GLY A 21 6.33 -14.52 -11.73
CA GLY A 21 6.31 -13.49 -10.68
C GLY A 21 6.65 -12.07 -11.14
N HIS A 22 7.87 -11.61 -10.86
CA HIS A 22 8.31 -10.22 -11.06
C HIS A 22 8.12 -9.75 -12.51
N GLU A 23 8.81 -10.38 -13.46
CA GLU A 23 8.77 -9.98 -14.88
C GLU A 23 7.49 -10.46 -15.58
N GLY A 24 6.95 -11.60 -15.16
CA GLY A 24 5.77 -12.19 -15.77
C GLY A 24 4.45 -11.61 -15.27
N GLY A 25 4.46 -10.72 -14.28
CA GLY A 25 3.31 -9.95 -13.82
C GLY A 25 2.40 -10.63 -12.79
N ALA A 26 2.71 -11.84 -12.31
CA ALA A 26 1.87 -12.53 -11.31
C ALA A 26 1.83 -11.81 -9.96
N ASN A 27 2.87 -11.06 -9.60
CA ASN A 27 2.87 -10.24 -8.38
C ASN A 27 1.82 -9.12 -8.46
N SER A 28 1.83 -8.36 -9.55
CA SER A 28 0.84 -7.31 -9.81
C SER A 28 -0.56 -7.90 -9.97
N LEU A 29 -0.68 -9.08 -10.60
CA LEU A 29 -1.95 -9.79 -10.74
C LEU A 29 -2.50 -10.22 -9.38
N ALA A 30 -1.67 -10.76 -8.48
CA ALA A 30 -2.09 -11.17 -7.14
C ALA A 30 -2.66 -9.99 -6.35
N ILE A 31 -2.02 -8.82 -6.42
CA ILE A 31 -2.51 -7.59 -5.76
C ILE A 31 -3.81 -7.11 -6.38
N ARG A 32 -3.94 -7.13 -7.72
CA ARG A 32 -5.18 -6.76 -8.41
C ARG A 32 -6.35 -7.68 -8.04
N VAL A 33 -6.12 -8.99 -8.05
CA VAL A 33 -7.13 -9.98 -7.67
C VAL A 33 -7.51 -9.82 -6.20
N ALA A 34 -6.52 -9.60 -5.33
CA ALA A 34 -6.76 -9.33 -3.91
C ALA A 34 -7.65 -8.10 -3.69
N ASN A 35 -7.36 -7.00 -4.37
CA ASN A 35 -8.19 -5.79 -4.31
C ASN A 35 -9.64 -6.01 -4.78
N LEU A 36 -9.86 -6.90 -5.75
CA LEU A 36 -11.21 -7.21 -6.26
C LEU A 36 -12.01 -8.10 -5.30
N LEU A 37 -11.34 -9.02 -4.61
CA LEU A 37 -11.97 -10.01 -3.76
C LEU A 37 -12.00 -9.61 -2.28
N GLY A 38 -11.27 -8.57 -1.89
CA GLY A 38 -10.97 -8.29 -0.49
C GLY A 38 -10.04 -9.35 0.14
N ALA A 39 -9.24 -10.03 -0.69
CA ALA A 39 -8.28 -11.04 -0.24
C ALA A 39 -6.96 -10.38 0.23
N GLU A 40 -6.12 -11.16 0.90
CA GLU A 40 -4.73 -10.81 1.17
C GLU A 40 -3.83 -11.25 0.01
N PRO A 41 -3.05 -10.35 -0.61
CA PRO A 41 -2.09 -10.73 -1.63
C PRO A 41 -0.84 -11.37 -1.00
N ILE A 42 -0.45 -12.55 -1.51
CA ILE A 42 0.74 -13.29 -1.07
C ILE A 42 1.77 -13.28 -2.19
N VAL A 43 2.81 -12.46 -2.01
CA VAL A 43 3.96 -12.33 -2.91
C VAL A 43 5.21 -12.73 -2.16
N THR A 44 5.91 -13.75 -2.66
CA THR A 44 7.07 -14.37 -2.02
C THR A 44 8.35 -14.26 -2.85
N THR A 45 8.31 -13.58 -4.00
CA THR A 45 9.47 -13.33 -4.85
C THR A 45 10.54 -12.55 -4.09
N THR A 46 11.81 -12.89 -4.31
CA THR A 46 12.95 -12.33 -3.57
C THR A 46 13.03 -10.81 -3.69
N THR A 47 12.87 -10.27 -4.91
CA THR A 47 12.96 -8.82 -5.16
C THR A 47 11.93 -8.02 -4.36
N GLU A 48 10.67 -8.47 -4.32
CA GLU A 48 9.60 -7.81 -3.58
C GLU A 48 9.70 -8.06 -2.07
N ALA A 49 10.21 -9.21 -1.64
CA ALA A 49 10.38 -9.54 -0.23
C ALA A 49 11.40 -8.64 0.49
N LEU A 50 12.32 -8.00 -0.25
CA LEU A 50 13.30 -7.06 0.30
C LEU A 50 12.80 -5.62 0.40
N LYS A 51 11.69 -5.28 -0.27
CA LYS A 51 11.10 -3.93 -0.25
C LYS A 51 10.24 -3.76 1.00
N SER A 52 10.52 -2.74 1.80
CA SER A 52 9.86 -2.56 3.10
C SER A 52 8.97 -1.31 3.19
N VAL A 53 9.05 -0.39 2.23
CA VAL A 53 8.37 0.91 2.34
C VAL A 53 6.98 0.85 1.71
N ILE A 54 6.00 1.40 2.43
CA ILE A 54 4.62 1.52 1.98
C ILE A 54 4.24 3.00 1.98
N VAL A 55 3.68 3.46 0.87
CA VAL A 55 3.25 4.85 0.68
C VAL A 55 1.73 4.92 0.74
N GLY A 56 1.19 5.43 1.84
CA GLY A 56 -0.23 5.72 1.98
C GLY A 56 -0.60 7.04 1.31
N ILE A 57 -1.63 7.01 0.46
CA ILE A 57 -2.03 8.14 -0.39
C ILE A 57 -3.50 8.49 -0.13
N GLY A 58 -3.75 9.77 0.16
CA GLY A 58 -5.08 10.37 0.16
C GLY A 58 -5.15 11.54 -0.80
N CYS A 59 -6.02 11.47 -1.81
CA CYS A 59 -6.21 12.53 -2.80
C CYS A 59 -7.69 12.89 -2.99
N ARG A 60 -7.94 14.06 -3.58
CA ARG A 60 -9.28 14.46 -4.02
C ARG A 60 -9.66 13.67 -5.28
N ARG A 61 -10.97 13.57 -5.55
CA ARG A 61 -11.47 12.92 -6.77
C ARG A 61 -10.92 13.61 -8.00
N GLY A 62 -10.49 12.84 -9.01
CA GLY A 62 -9.96 13.39 -10.26
C GLY A 62 -8.61 14.10 -10.11
N THR A 63 -7.83 13.81 -9.06
CA THR A 63 -6.46 14.30 -8.97
C THR A 63 -5.62 13.70 -10.10
N PRO A 64 -4.91 14.49 -10.92
CA PRO A 64 -4.08 13.98 -12.01
C PRO A 64 -2.94 13.08 -11.50
N ALA A 65 -2.56 12.10 -12.32
CA ALA A 65 -1.53 11.11 -11.96
C ALA A 65 -0.17 11.77 -11.71
N GLU A 66 0.20 12.74 -12.54
CA GLU A 66 1.48 13.46 -12.49
C GLU A 66 1.66 14.16 -11.15
N ARG A 67 0.56 14.68 -10.60
CA ARG A 67 0.57 15.33 -9.29
C ARG A 67 0.79 14.33 -8.15
N ILE A 68 0.22 13.12 -8.28
CA ILE A 68 0.42 12.02 -7.33
C ILE A 68 1.86 11.52 -7.39
N VAL A 69 2.37 11.27 -8.60
CA VAL A 69 3.77 10.87 -8.82
C VAL A 69 4.73 11.88 -8.20
N ALA A 70 4.55 13.17 -8.49
CA ALA A 70 5.39 14.22 -7.92
C ALA A 70 5.32 14.25 -6.38
N ALA A 71 4.12 14.12 -5.80
CA ALA A 71 3.96 14.11 -4.34
C ALA A 71 4.63 12.90 -3.67
N VAL A 72 4.54 11.72 -4.30
CA VAL A 72 5.22 10.50 -3.82
C VAL A 72 6.73 10.69 -3.91
N GLN A 73 7.27 11.13 -5.04
CA GLN A 73 8.70 11.36 -5.22
C GLN A 73 9.25 12.39 -4.22
N THR A 74 8.56 13.50 -4.00
CA THR A 74 8.94 14.48 -2.98
C THR A 74 8.95 13.86 -1.58
N ALA A 75 7.91 13.10 -1.21
CA ALA A 75 7.85 12.48 0.11
C ALA A 75 8.98 11.47 0.35
N LEU A 76 9.32 10.67 -0.67
CA LEU A 76 10.42 9.70 -0.61
C LEU A 76 11.78 10.42 -0.52
N ALA A 77 11.99 11.45 -1.33
CA ALA A 77 13.21 12.26 -1.30
C ALA A 77 13.42 12.94 0.06
N ASP A 78 12.36 13.54 0.63
CA ASP A 78 12.40 14.15 1.96
C ASP A 78 12.75 13.15 3.07
N ALA A 79 12.41 11.87 2.88
CA ALA A 79 12.71 10.79 3.82
C ALA A 79 14.04 10.06 3.52
N GLY A 80 14.76 10.43 2.45
CA GLY A 80 15.97 9.74 2.01
C GLY A 80 15.72 8.29 1.56
N ILE A 81 14.53 8.00 1.04
CA ILE A 81 14.11 6.66 0.60
C ILE A 81 14.14 6.61 -0.93
N ALA A 82 14.73 5.55 -1.49
CA ALA A 82 14.71 5.31 -2.92
C ALA A 82 13.39 4.65 -3.38
N LEU A 83 12.99 4.90 -4.63
CA LEU A 83 11.72 4.37 -5.15
C LEU A 83 11.69 2.83 -5.20
N ASP A 84 12.83 2.20 -5.40
CA ASP A 84 12.99 0.75 -5.41
C ASP A 84 12.78 0.09 -4.03
N GLU A 85 12.93 0.83 -2.93
CA GLU A 85 12.55 0.38 -1.59
C GLU A 85 11.03 0.32 -1.38
N VAL A 86 10.24 0.95 -2.26
CA VAL A 86 8.79 1.01 -2.15
C VAL A 86 8.16 -0.30 -2.63
N ARG A 87 7.53 -0.99 -1.69
CA ARG A 87 6.80 -2.24 -1.90
C ARG A 87 5.40 -1.99 -2.48
N LEU A 88 4.66 -1.04 -1.90
CA LEU A 88 3.25 -0.80 -2.18
C LEU A 88 2.90 0.69 -2.11
N LEU A 89 2.04 1.13 -3.02
CA LEU A 89 1.16 2.25 -2.75
C LEU A 89 -0.08 1.73 -2.01
N ALA A 90 -0.66 2.53 -1.12
CA ALA A 90 -1.83 2.15 -0.37
C ALA A 90 -2.87 3.28 -0.32
N SER A 91 -4.15 2.94 -0.43
CA SER A 91 -5.24 3.89 -0.19
C SER A 91 -6.48 3.18 0.38
N ALA A 92 -7.54 3.93 0.70
CA ALA A 92 -8.81 3.34 1.08
C ALA A 92 -9.57 2.82 -0.15
N ASP A 93 -10.35 1.76 0.01
CA ASP A 93 -11.23 1.15 -1.01
C ASP A 93 -12.15 2.12 -1.74
N VAL A 94 -12.62 3.18 -1.08
CA VAL A 94 -13.40 4.27 -1.70
C VAL A 94 -12.63 5.00 -2.81
N LYS A 95 -11.32 4.73 -2.96
CA LYS A 95 -10.41 5.23 -3.99
C LYS A 95 -10.03 4.20 -5.05
N ALA A 96 -10.58 2.99 -5.01
CA ALA A 96 -10.25 1.91 -5.93
C ALA A 96 -10.48 2.26 -7.41
N ALA A 97 -11.47 3.13 -7.69
CA ALA A 97 -11.81 3.59 -9.05
C ALA A 97 -11.19 4.94 -9.43
N GLU A 98 -10.26 5.50 -8.64
CA GLU A 98 -9.65 6.80 -8.95
C GLU A 98 -8.57 6.64 -10.03
N ALA A 99 -8.90 7.02 -11.27
CA ALA A 99 -8.02 6.86 -12.43
C ALA A 99 -6.63 7.45 -12.24
N GLY A 100 -6.51 8.61 -11.59
CA GLY A 100 -5.22 9.24 -11.34
C GLY A 100 -4.32 8.43 -10.40
N LEU A 101 -4.90 7.76 -9.40
CA LEU A 101 -4.15 6.90 -8.48
C LEU A 101 -3.67 5.63 -9.18
N LEU A 102 -4.54 5.01 -9.98
CA LEU A 102 -4.19 3.83 -10.77
C LEU A 102 -3.11 4.14 -11.81
N ALA A 103 -3.23 5.27 -12.51
CA ALA A 103 -2.24 5.72 -13.48
C ALA A 103 -0.91 6.08 -12.81
N ALA A 104 -0.93 6.69 -11.61
CA ALA A 104 0.29 6.95 -10.86
C ALA A 104 1.00 5.66 -10.41
N ALA A 105 0.24 4.64 -10.00
CA ALA A 105 0.79 3.31 -9.67
C ALA A 105 1.52 2.69 -10.86
N VAL A 106 0.91 2.76 -12.05
CA VAL A 106 1.54 2.32 -13.30
C VAL A 106 2.81 3.13 -13.60
N ALA A 107 2.74 4.46 -13.54
CA ALA A 107 3.87 5.34 -13.84
C ALA A 107 5.06 5.15 -12.88
N LEU A 108 4.81 4.81 -11.62
CA LEU A 108 5.84 4.52 -10.63
C LEU A 108 6.37 3.07 -10.70
N GLY A 109 5.70 2.17 -11.43
CA GLY A 109 6.01 0.75 -11.41
C GLY A 109 5.75 0.09 -10.04
N VAL A 110 4.87 0.68 -9.22
CA VAL A 110 4.57 0.21 -7.86
C VAL A 110 3.09 -0.16 -7.78
N PRO A 111 2.75 -1.40 -7.39
CA PRO A 111 1.35 -1.80 -7.28
C PRO A 111 0.64 -1.07 -6.13
N VAL A 112 -0.67 -0.86 -6.30
CA VAL A 112 -1.51 -0.21 -5.29
C VAL A 112 -2.41 -1.24 -4.60
N ARG A 113 -2.44 -1.19 -3.27
CA ARG A 113 -3.35 -1.96 -2.41
C ARG A 113 -4.44 -1.05 -1.84
N PHE A 114 -5.68 -1.54 -1.84
CA PHE A 114 -6.81 -0.83 -1.27
C PHE A 114 -7.25 -1.47 0.05
N ILE A 115 -7.35 -0.66 1.09
CA ILE A 115 -7.74 -1.09 2.44
C ILE A 115 -9.22 -0.80 2.64
N ALA A 116 -9.94 -1.82 3.11
CA ALA A 116 -11.37 -1.71 3.30
C ALA A 116 -11.71 -0.64 4.34
N ALA A 117 -12.74 0.17 4.08
CA ALA A 117 -13.19 1.19 5.03
C ALA A 117 -13.53 0.59 6.40
N ALA A 118 -14.08 -0.63 6.43
CA ALA A 118 -14.37 -1.36 7.67
C ALA A 118 -13.11 -1.70 8.48
N GLU A 119 -12.04 -2.11 7.81
CA GLU A 119 -10.75 -2.41 8.43
C GLU A 119 -10.12 -1.14 9.04
N ILE A 120 -10.16 -0.03 8.29
CA ILE A 120 -9.69 1.27 8.78
C ILE A 120 -10.46 1.71 10.03
N ARG A 121 -11.79 1.48 10.08
CA ARG A 121 -12.61 1.82 11.25
C ARG A 121 -12.34 0.93 12.45
N ALA A 122 -12.13 -0.37 12.22
CA ALA A 122 -11.91 -1.35 13.27
C ALA A 122 -10.48 -1.30 13.84
N SER A 123 -9.54 -0.69 13.13
CA SER A 123 -8.14 -0.61 13.55
C SER A 123 -7.97 0.19 14.85
N LEU A 124 -7.35 -0.45 15.83
CA LEU A 124 -6.93 0.16 17.11
C LEU A 124 -5.53 0.80 17.06
N ARG A 125 -4.89 0.81 15.88
CA ARG A 125 -3.57 1.40 15.69
C ARG A 125 -3.63 2.92 15.90
N ASP A 126 -2.59 3.49 16.49
CA ASP A 126 -2.46 4.94 16.65
C ASP A 126 -2.29 5.62 15.28
N PHE A 127 -3.27 6.41 14.88
CA PHE A 127 -3.21 7.29 13.71
C PHE A 127 -3.43 8.72 14.18
N SER A 128 -2.80 9.71 13.53
CA SER A 128 -3.05 11.10 13.88
C SER A 128 -4.48 11.49 13.46
N HIS A 129 -5.37 11.61 14.44
CA HIS A 129 -6.73 12.08 14.24
C HIS A 129 -6.69 13.50 13.63
N SER A 130 -7.41 13.71 12.53
CA SER A 130 -7.67 15.05 11.99
C SER A 130 -9.14 15.36 12.16
N ASP A 131 -9.48 16.47 12.79
CA ASP A 131 -10.86 16.92 13.01
C ASP A 131 -11.70 17.06 11.72
N PHE A 132 -11.06 17.04 10.54
CA PHE A 132 -11.67 17.23 9.23
C PHE A 132 -12.45 16.02 8.66
N VAL A 133 -12.24 14.78 9.15
CA VAL A 133 -12.71 13.57 8.43
C VAL A 133 -14.01 12.96 8.98
N LYS A 134 -14.46 13.34 10.19
CA LYS A 134 -15.74 12.88 10.78
C LYS A 134 -16.97 13.24 9.91
N LYS A 135 -16.91 14.30 9.10
CA LYS A 135 -18.11 14.89 8.47
C LYS A 135 -18.48 14.39 7.07
N LYS A 136 -17.61 13.66 6.35
CA LYS A 136 -17.82 13.41 4.90
C LYS A 136 -17.74 11.96 4.42
N VAL A 137 -17.04 11.08 5.13
CA VAL A 137 -16.82 9.66 4.71
C VAL A 137 -16.99 8.67 5.87
N ASN A 138 -17.22 9.16 7.09
CA ASN A 138 -17.21 8.36 8.32
C ASN A 138 -15.94 7.47 8.42
N LEU A 139 -14.78 8.04 8.09
CA LEU A 139 -13.46 7.45 8.27
C LEU A 139 -12.57 8.46 9.02
N PRO A 140 -11.64 8.03 9.87
CA PRO A 140 -10.80 8.96 10.63
C PRO A 140 -9.69 9.62 9.79
N ALA A 141 -9.16 8.91 8.78
CA ALA A 141 -8.14 9.35 7.83
C ALA A 141 -8.02 8.33 6.67
N VAL A 142 -7.26 8.65 5.61
CA VAL A 142 -6.98 7.72 4.50
C VAL A 142 -5.50 7.34 4.44
N ALA A 143 -4.60 8.33 4.28
CA ALA A 143 -3.18 8.06 4.01
C ALA A 143 -2.50 7.26 5.13
N GLU A 144 -2.62 7.68 6.39
CA GLU A 144 -1.99 6.98 7.53
C GLU A 144 -2.49 5.56 7.74
N PRO A 145 -3.82 5.30 7.85
CA PRO A 145 -4.30 3.94 8.01
C PRO A 145 -3.97 3.07 6.81
N ALA A 146 -4.02 3.60 5.59
CA ALA A 146 -3.62 2.84 4.41
C ALA A 146 -2.13 2.44 4.45
N ALA A 147 -1.23 3.37 4.80
CA ALA A 147 0.20 3.08 4.90
C ALA A 147 0.51 1.98 5.92
N LEU A 148 -0.19 2.03 7.06
CA LEU A 148 0.02 1.10 8.16
C LEU A 148 -0.63 -0.28 7.92
N LEU A 149 -1.87 -0.32 7.45
CA LEU A 149 -2.65 -1.56 7.33
C LEU A 149 -2.30 -2.38 6.08
N ALA A 150 -1.70 -1.76 5.06
CA ALA A 150 -1.32 -2.47 3.84
C ALA A 150 -0.17 -3.49 4.00
N GLY A 151 0.55 -3.45 5.13
CA GLY A 151 1.64 -4.37 5.45
C GLY A 151 1.57 -4.89 6.89
N ARG A 152 2.55 -5.71 7.25
CA ARG A 152 2.65 -6.37 8.57
C ARG A 152 3.65 -5.64 9.46
N ARG A 153 3.38 -5.59 10.77
CA ARG A 153 4.29 -4.99 11.78
C ARG A 153 4.81 -3.60 11.39
N THR A 154 4.02 -2.84 10.64
CA THR A 154 4.48 -1.58 10.05
C THR A 154 4.64 -0.51 11.14
N ARG A 155 5.63 0.36 10.99
CA ARG A 155 5.84 1.57 11.79
C ARG A 155 5.93 2.78 10.87
N PHE A 156 5.54 3.96 11.36
CA PHE A 156 5.68 5.18 10.58
C PHE A 156 7.16 5.52 10.38
N VAL A 157 7.53 5.81 9.14
CA VAL A 157 8.74 6.58 8.82
C VAL A 157 8.38 8.06 8.79
N CYS A 158 7.22 8.39 8.21
CA CYS A 158 6.69 9.73 8.17
C CYS A 158 5.18 9.69 8.41
N ARG A 159 4.69 10.47 9.38
CA ARG A 159 3.24 10.71 9.56
C ARG A 159 2.69 11.53 8.38
N LYS A 160 1.37 11.79 8.37
CA LYS A 160 0.74 12.49 7.23
C LYS A 160 1.41 13.84 6.93
N LYS A 161 1.83 14.03 5.69
CA LYS A 161 2.30 15.30 5.13
C LYS A 161 1.43 15.66 3.93
N ARG A 162 1.07 16.94 3.81
CA ARG A 162 0.33 17.45 2.65
C ARG A 162 1.31 18.04 1.64
N ILE A 163 1.37 17.47 0.44
CA ILE A 163 2.22 17.88 -0.67
C ILE A 163 1.33 18.05 -1.90
N ASN A 164 1.31 19.23 -2.51
CA ASN A 164 0.50 19.53 -3.70
C ASN A 164 -0.99 19.16 -3.58
N GLY A 165 -1.57 19.33 -2.39
CA GLY A 165 -2.98 18.97 -2.13
C GLY A 165 -3.26 17.48 -1.98
N ILE A 166 -2.22 16.64 -1.99
CA ILE A 166 -2.26 15.20 -1.71
C ILE A 166 -1.70 14.97 -0.31
N THR A 167 -2.34 14.09 0.44
CA THR A 167 -1.86 13.64 1.74
C THR A 167 -1.06 12.36 1.55
N ILE A 168 0.21 12.36 1.94
CA ILE A 168 1.10 11.20 1.91
C ILE A 168 1.47 10.80 3.34
N ALA A 169 1.53 9.50 3.61
CA ALA A 169 2.14 8.95 4.81
C ALA A 169 3.09 7.81 4.40
N LEU A 170 4.22 7.66 5.11
CA LEU A 170 5.20 6.63 4.82
C LEU A 170 5.29 5.68 6.00
N ALA A 171 5.18 4.38 5.72
CA ALA A 171 5.36 3.32 6.69
C ALA A 171 6.44 2.36 6.24
N ARG A 172 7.11 1.72 7.18
CA ARG A 172 8.06 0.64 6.93
C ARG A 172 7.58 -0.63 7.61
N GLU A 173 7.47 -1.70 6.83
CA GLU A 173 7.17 -3.05 7.27
C GLU A 173 8.40 -3.67 7.94
N GLY A 174 8.19 -4.33 9.08
CA GLY A 174 9.27 -4.99 9.83
C GLY A 174 9.40 -6.47 9.46
N PHE A 175 10.59 -6.90 9.04
CA PHE A 175 10.91 -8.30 8.80
C PHE A 175 11.52 -8.92 10.06
N SER A 176 10.99 -10.05 10.53
CA SER A 176 11.48 -10.70 11.77
C SER A 176 12.84 -11.39 11.64
N TRP A 177 13.43 -11.44 10.46
CA TRP A 177 14.71 -12.12 10.26
C TRP A 177 15.92 -11.25 10.61
N SER A 178 15.78 -9.92 10.69
CA SER A 178 16.92 -9.00 10.91
C SER A 178 16.79 -8.08 12.12
N GLU A 179 15.60 -7.93 12.71
CA GLU A 179 15.43 -7.24 14.00
C GLU A 179 15.10 -8.29 15.06
N SER A 180 16.16 -8.82 15.70
CA SER A 180 16.10 -9.59 16.95
C SER A 180 15.19 -10.83 16.93
N ALA A 181 15.77 -12.00 16.64
CA ALA A 181 15.26 -13.20 17.28
C ALA A 181 15.26 -12.93 18.81
N PRO A 182 14.14 -13.11 19.53
CA PRO A 182 14.24 -13.16 20.98
C PRO A 182 15.23 -14.27 21.33
N GLU A 183 16.15 -14.01 22.26
CA GLU A 183 16.81 -15.12 22.95
C GLU A 183 15.68 -15.99 23.49
N VAL A 184 15.58 -17.20 22.94
CA VAL A 184 14.63 -18.20 23.44
C VAL A 184 15.06 -18.49 24.88
N PRO A 185 14.16 -18.36 25.87
CA PRO A 185 14.49 -18.64 27.27
C PRO A 185 14.90 -20.10 27.48
#